data_AF-A0A6P1YCB7-F1
#
_entry.id   AF-A0A6P1YCB7-F1
#
_cell.length_a   1.000
_cell.length_b   1.000
_cell.length_c   1.000
_cell.angle_alpha   90.00
_cell.angle_beta   90.00
_cell.angle_gamma   90.00
#
_symmetry.space_group_name_H-M   'P 1'
#
loop_
_entity.id
_entity.type
_entity.pdbx_description
1 polymer ?
#
loop_
_entity_poly.entity_id
_entity_poly.type
_entity_poly.pdbx_seq_one_letter_code
_entity_poly.pdbx_strand_id
1 'polypeptide(L)'
;MVLSYSRLMYCEIVFNQEVKTFIKCHENAFRYFGGIPKIVKIDNLKAAILEANFYEPVYQREYQEFSKHYGFSSIPCRVKTPTDKAKIESGVKYVKNNFFKWRSLKTYEEYKDGLKSWLDEICNIRVHGTTKKIPKEVFETEEIVTLLPLLLKNMNSQFGLQEK
;
A
#
# COMPACT_ATOMS: atom_id res chain seq x y z
N MET A 1 0.47 1.14 -2.03
CA MET A 1 1.66 0.33 -1.68
C MET A 1 2.33 -0.22 -2.94
N VAL A 2 3.65 -0.39 -2.96
CA VAL A 2 4.38 -1.00 -4.09
C VAL A 2 5.36 -2.04 -3.58
N LEU A 3 5.35 -3.24 -4.15
CA LEU A 3 6.33 -4.28 -3.84
C LEU A 3 7.70 -3.93 -4.42
N SER A 4 8.74 -4.12 -3.60
CA SER A 4 10.09 -3.64 -3.94
C SER A 4 10.82 -4.51 -4.97
N TYR A 5 10.41 -5.77 -5.16
CA TYR A 5 11.02 -6.66 -6.13
C TYR A 5 10.29 -6.58 -7.47
N SER A 6 9.04 -7.06 -7.55
CA SER A 6 8.24 -7.09 -8.78
C SER A 6 7.82 -5.72 -9.31
N ARG A 7 7.76 -4.69 -8.45
CA ARG A 7 7.07 -3.41 -8.71
C ARG A 7 5.56 -3.53 -8.81
N LEU A 8 4.96 -4.64 -8.37
CA LEU A 8 3.51 -4.78 -8.31
C LEU A 8 2.94 -3.68 -7.41
N MET A 9 1.94 -2.97 -7.93
CA MET A 9 1.37 -1.80 -7.29
C MET A 9 -0.06 -2.07 -6.84
N TYR A 10 -0.37 -1.60 -5.64
CA TYR A 10 -1.72 -1.44 -5.15
C TYR A 10 -1.97 0.02 -4.78
N CYS A 11 -3.14 0.56 -5.13
CA CYS A 11 -3.56 1.90 -4.77
C CYS A 11 -5.06 1.91 -4.52
N GLU A 12 -5.49 2.70 -3.55
CA GLU A 12 -6.90 3.01 -3.31
C GLU A 12 -7.08 4.50 -3.01
N ILE A 13 -8.32 4.96 -3.09
CA ILE A 13 -8.68 6.36 -2.87
C ILE A 13 -9.21 6.49 -1.45
N VAL A 14 -8.63 7.39 -0.67
CA VAL A 14 -9.05 7.71 0.70
C VAL A 14 -9.13 9.21 0.88
N PHE A 15 -9.99 9.65 1.80
CA PHE A 15 -10.30 11.08 2.02
C PHE A 15 -9.72 11.64 3.32
N ASN A 16 -9.09 10.81 4.15
CA ASN A 16 -8.41 11.24 5.36
C ASN A 16 -7.04 10.55 5.48
N GLN A 17 -6.21 11.07 6.38
CA GLN A 17 -4.86 10.57 6.65
C GLN A 17 -4.75 9.95 8.06
N GLU A 18 -5.87 9.48 8.61
CA GLU A 18 -5.89 8.84 9.93
C GLU A 18 -5.15 7.50 9.91
N VAL A 19 -4.60 7.13 11.07
CA VAL A 19 -3.84 5.87 11.22
C VAL A 19 -4.71 4.64 10.97
N LYS A 20 -5.99 4.68 11.37
CA LYS A 20 -6.95 3.61 11.07
C LYS A 20 -7.14 3.40 9.56
N THR A 21 -7.28 4.49 8.81
CA THR A 21 -7.36 4.46 7.34
C THR A 21 -6.06 3.95 6.74
N PHE A 22 -4.91 4.37 7.27
CA PHE A 22 -3.60 3.90 6.83
C PHE A 22 -3.40 2.40 7.06
N ILE A 23 -3.79 1.88 8.23
CA ILE A 23 -3.79 0.44 8.54
C ILE A 23 -4.72 -0.30 7.57
N LYS A 24 -5.93 0.23 7.34
CA LYS A 24 -6.89 -0.40 6.42
C LYS A 24 -6.34 -0.49 5.00
N CYS A 25 -5.64 0.54 4.54
CA CYS A 25 -4.98 0.53 3.23
C CYS A 25 -3.92 -0.57 3.12
N HIS A 26 -3.15 -0.84 4.18
CA HIS A 26 -2.18 -1.94 4.20
C HIS A 26 -2.90 -3.29 4.18
N GLU A 27 -3.96 -3.42 4.95
CA GLU A 27 -4.77 -4.62 5.00
C GLU A 27 -5.36 -4.98 3.63
N ASN A 28 -5.93 -4.00 2.93
CA ASN A 28 -6.44 -4.17 1.58
C ASN A 28 -5.30 -4.47 0.59
N ALA A 29 -4.13 -3.84 0.75
CA ALA A 29 -2.95 -4.14 -0.07
C ALA A 29 -2.49 -5.59 0.10
N PHE A 30 -2.43 -6.10 1.34
CA PHE A 30 -2.04 -7.48 1.61
C PHE A 30 -3.05 -8.47 1.00
N ARG A 31 -4.34 -8.15 1.05
CA ARG A 31 -5.39 -8.93 0.37
C ARG A 31 -5.21 -8.92 -1.14
N TYR A 32 -4.92 -7.75 -1.72
CA TYR A 32 -4.66 -7.61 -3.16
C TYR A 32 -3.43 -8.42 -3.60
N PHE A 33 -2.36 -8.41 -2.82
CA PHE A 33 -1.17 -9.21 -3.10
C PHE A 33 -1.36 -10.71 -2.80
N GLY A 34 -2.41 -11.11 -2.10
CA GLY A 34 -2.59 -12.50 -1.67
C GLY A 34 -1.59 -12.94 -0.59
N GLY A 35 -0.93 -12.01 0.09
CA GLY A 35 0.10 -12.29 1.08
C GLY A 35 0.65 -11.02 1.72
N ILE A 36 1.44 -11.20 2.78
CA ILE A 36 1.97 -10.11 3.60
C ILE A 36 3.48 -10.01 3.34
N PRO A 37 4.02 -8.85 2.92
CA PRO A 37 5.46 -8.67 2.80
C PRO A 37 6.13 -8.73 4.17
N LYS A 38 7.28 -9.40 4.25
CA LYS A 38 8.06 -9.54 5.50
C LYS A 38 8.49 -8.19 6.09
N ILE A 39 8.71 -7.20 5.23
CA ILE A 39 9.16 -5.86 5.60
C ILE A 39 8.25 -4.83 4.92
N VAL A 40 7.70 -3.92 5.71
CA VAL A 40 6.97 -2.75 5.23
C VAL A 40 7.80 -1.50 5.53
N LYS A 41 8.23 -0.82 4.47
CA LYS A 41 8.89 0.47 4.58
C LYS A 41 7.83 1.57 4.64
N ILE A 42 7.86 2.36 5.71
CA ILE A 42 6.96 3.49 5.89
C ILE A 42 7.78 4.76 5.69
N ASP A 43 7.30 5.67 4.83
CA ASP A 43 8.00 6.93 4.66
C ASP A 43 7.95 7.73 5.97
N ASN A 44 9.05 8.40 6.29
CA ASN A 44 9.19 9.14 7.54
C ASN A 44 8.32 10.41 7.42
N LEU A 45 7.04 10.31 7.78
CA LEU A 45 6.02 11.37 7.74
C LEU A 45 6.47 12.71 8.38
N LYS A 46 7.56 12.73 9.16
CA LYS A 46 8.21 13.92 9.72
C LYS A 46 8.51 15.02 8.69
N ALA A 47 8.74 14.69 7.43
CA ALA A 47 9.17 15.68 6.43
C ALA A 47 8.01 16.36 5.67
N ALA A 48 6.77 15.89 5.80
CA ALA A 48 5.69 16.33 4.91
C ALA A 48 4.62 17.21 5.55
N ILE A 49 4.29 17.07 6.84
CA ILE A 49 3.13 17.80 7.41
C ILE A 49 3.37 18.13 8.88
N LEU A 50 3.27 19.41 9.20
CA LEU A 50 3.25 20.01 10.53
C LEU A 50 2.03 19.59 11.39
N GLU A 51 1.32 18.53 11.04
CA GLU A 51 0.22 17.90 11.79
C GLU A 51 0.10 16.39 11.43
N ALA A 52 1.21 15.66 11.36
CA ALA A 52 1.17 14.22 11.13
C ALA A 52 1.02 13.46 12.45
N ASN A 53 -0.22 13.14 12.81
CA ASN A 53 -0.61 12.30 13.96
C ASN A 53 0.23 11.02 14.10
N PHE A 54 0.79 10.44 13.02
CA PHE A 54 1.51 9.16 13.03
C PHE A 54 2.67 9.01 14.06
N TYR A 55 3.23 10.10 14.59
CA TYR A 55 4.26 10.06 15.64
C TYR A 55 3.75 10.24 17.06
N GLU A 56 2.44 10.45 17.28
CA GLU A 56 1.95 10.34 18.66
C GLU A 56 2.16 8.90 19.14
N PRO A 57 2.59 8.70 20.40
CA PRO A 57 2.89 7.38 20.95
C PRO A 57 1.75 6.36 20.76
N VAL A 58 0.50 6.84 20.76
CA VAL A 58 -0.70 6.02 20.56
C VAL A 58 -0.72 5.37 19.19
N TYR A 59 -0.43 6.11 18.12
CA TYR A 59 -0.49 5.56 16.76
C TYR A 59 0.72 4.69 16.42
N GLN A 60 1.88 5.00 16.97
CA GLN A 60 3.04 4.11 16.89
C GLN A 60 2.72 2.75 17.51
N ARG A 61 1.98 2.76 18.63
CA ARG A 61 1.51 1.54 19.29
C ARG A 61 0.48 0.79 18.43
N GLU A 62 -0.54 1.46 17.91
CA GLU A 62 -1.55 0.81 17.04
C GLU A 62 -0.90 0.15 15.81
N TYR A 63 0.01 0.86 15.14
CA TYR A 63 0.70 0.30 13.98
C TYR A 63 1.68 -0.84 14.37
N GLN A 64 2.32 -0.74 15.54
CA GLN A 64 3.15 -1.81 16.06
C GLN A 64 2.32 -3.07 16.37
N GLU A 65 1.15 -2.92 16.99
CA GLU A 65 0.22 -4.03 17.24
C GLU A 65 -0.26 -4.66 15.94
N PHE A 66 -0.59 -3.85 14.93
CA PHE A 66 -0.90 -4.31 13.57
C PHE A 66 0.26 -5.12 12.95
N SER A 67 1.50 -4.62 13.06
CA SER A 67 2.69 -5.31 12.54
C SER A 67 2.92 -6.67 13.19
N LYS A 68 2.71 -6.76 14.52
CA LYS A 68 2.81 -8.01 15.29
C LYS A 68 1.71 -8.99 14.90
N HIS A 69 0.48 -8.51 14.72
CA HIS A 69 -0.67 -9.34 14.34
C HIS A 69 -0.45 -10.02 12.98
N TYR A 70 0.01 -9.26 11.99
CA TYR A 70 0.26 -9.75 10.64
C TYR A 70 1.67 -10.32 10.44
N GLY A 71 2.53 -10.27 11.47
CA GLY A 71 3.86 -10.88 11.47
C GLY A 71 4.91 -10.20 10.58
N PHE A 72 4.69 -8.94 10.18
CA PHE A 72 5.65 -8.18 9.36
C PHE A 72 6.46 -7.20 10.21
N SER A 73 7.65 -6.82 9.72
CA SER A 73 8.47 -5.78 10.33
C SER A 73 8.21 -4.42 9.67
N SER A 74 7.79 -3.43 10.46
CA SER A 74 7.69 -2.04 10.02
C SER A 74 9.01 -1.32 10.20
N ILE A 75 9.59 -0.80 9.11
CA ILE A 75 10.87 -0.08 9.15
C ILE A 75 10.66 1.33 8.59
N PRO A 76 11.05 2.40 9.30
CA PRO A 76 11.02 3.73 8.72
C PRO A 76 12.00 3.82 7.54
N CYS A 77 11.61 4.52 6.47
CA CYS A 77 12.53 4.87 5.41
C CYS A 77 13.74 5.60 6.00
N ARG A 78 14.94 5.17 5.62
CA ARG A 78 16.20 5.78 6.08
C ARG A 78 16.22 7.25 5.64
N VAL A 79 16.39 8.15 6.61
CA VAL A 79 16.48 9.60 6.37
C VAL A 79 17.59 9.86 5.33
N LYS A 80 17.29 10.68 4.30
CA LYS A 80 18.21 11.01 3.19
C LYS A 80 18.61 9.82 2.29
N THR A 81 17.74 8.85 2.06
CA THR A 81 17.98 7.81 1.03
C THR A 81 17.10 8.07 -0.20
N PRO A 82 17.63 8.69 -1.28
CA PRO A 82 16.83 9.11 -2.44
C PRO A 82 16.09 7.95 -3.13
N THR A 83 16.66 6.73 -3.07
CA THR A 83 16.15 5.56 -3.80
C THR A 83 14.84 5.01 -3.26
N ASP A 84 14.64 5.03 -1.94
CA ASP A 84 13.39 4.55 -1.32
C ASP A 84 12.24 5.54 -1.60
N LYS A 85 12.53 6.85 -1.51
CA LYS A 85 11.57 7.91 -1.80
C LYS A 85 11.18 7.97 -3.28
N ALA A 86 12.16 7.81 -4.18
CA ALA A 86 11.95 7.89 -5.62
C ALA A 86 10.94 6.85 -6.15
N LYS A 87 10.90 5.64 -5.59
CA LYS A 87 9.94 4.60 -6.01
C LYS A 87 8.50 5.02 -5.72
N ILE A 88 8.25 5.59 -4.54
CA ILE A 88 6.92 6.03 -4.11
C ILE A 88 6.50 7.27 -4.90
N GLU A 89 7.36 8.28 -4.99
CA GLU A 89 7.07 9.52 -5.74
C GLU A 89 6.81 9.23 -7.22
N SER A 90 7.63 8.38 -7.84
CA SER A 90 7.43 7.96 -9.23
C SER A 90 6.13 7.18 -9.41
N GLY A 91 5.76 6.32 -8.45
CA GLY A 91 4.50 5.59 -8.47
C GLY A 91 3.28 6.52 -8.40
N VAL A 92 3.30 7.48 -7.46
CA VAL A 92 2.23 8.48 -7.32
C VAL A 92 2.12 9.33 -8.59
N LYS A 93 3.25 9.79 -9.14
CA LYS A 93 3.28 10.54 -10.40
C LYS A 93 2.69 9.72 -11.55
N TYR A 94 2.99 8.43 -11.61
CA TYR A 94 2.45 7.53 -12.63
C TYR A 94 0.93 7.41 -12.53
N VAL A 95 0.38 7.13 -11.35
CA VAL A 95 -1.07 7.03 -11.14
C VAL A 95 -1.78 8.34 -11.49
N LYS A 96 -1.27 9.50 -11.02
CA LYS A 96 -1.86 10.81 -11.34
C LYS A 96 -1.94 11.08 -12.84
N ASN A 97 -0.87 10.77 -13.59
CA ASN A 97 -0.79 11.10 -15.00
C ASN A 97 -1.51 10.11 -15.93
N ASN A 98 -1.67 8.85 -15.51
CA ASN A 98 -2.20 7.78 -16.38
C ASN A 98 -3.59 7.31 -15.96
N PHE A 99 -3.91 7.39 -14.67
CA PHE A 99 -5.26 7.08 -14.19
C PHE A 99 -6.12 8.34 -14.14
N PHE A 100 -5.72 9.36 -13.36
CA PHE A 100 -6.59 10.51 -13.07
C PHE A 100 -6.65 11.56 -14.18
N LYS A 101 -5.53 11.89 -14.83
CA LYS A 101 -5.41 13.06 -15.73
C LYS A 101 -6.48 13.18 -16.83
N TRP A 102 -6.99 12.05 -17.32
CA TRP A 102 -7.93 12.00 -18.45
C TRP A 102 -9.30 11.43 -18.10
N ARG A 103 -9.61 11.28 -16.81
CA ARG A 103 -10.89 10.72 -16.35
C ARG A 103 -11.78 11.80 -15.77
N SER A 104 -13.03 11.81 -16.19
CA SER A 104 -14.12 12.64 -15.65
C SER A 104 -15.22 11.73 -15.10
N LEU A 105 -14.87 10.83 -14.19
CA LEU A 105 -15.84 10.00 -13.50
C LEU A 105 -16.64 10.87 -12.52
N LYS A 106 -17.90 10.50 -12.30
CA LYS A 106 -18.88 11.32 -11.57
C LYS A 106 -19.00 10.92 -10.11
N THR A 107 -18.76 9.64 -9.78
CA THR A 107 -18.90 9.13 -8.41
C THR A 107 -17.63 8.51 -7.87
N TYR A 108 -17.55 8.40 -6.54
CA TYR A 108 -16.43 7.73 -5.87
C TYR A 108 -16.35 6.25 -6.26
N GLU A 109 -17.49 5.57 -6.38
CA GLU A 109 -17.59 4.16 -6.77
C GLU A 109 -17.01 3.94 -8.17
N GLU A 110 -17.34 4.81 -9.13
CA GLU A 110 -16.77 4.76 -10.46
C GLU A 110 -15.25 4.91 -10.44
N TYR A 111 -14.72 5.86 -9.64
CA TYR A 111 -13.27 6.02 -9.49
C TYR A 111 -12.61 4.82 -8.84
N LYS A 112 -13.25 4.24 -7.82
CA LYS A 112 -12.74 3.09 -7.07
C LYS A 112 -12.66 1.86 -7.99
N ASP A 113 -13.74 1.55 -8.69
CA ASP A 113 -13.80 0.40 -9.59
C ASP A 113 -12.90 0.61 -10.81
N GLY A 114 -12.92 1.81 -11.38
CA GLY A 114 -12.02 2.18 -12.47
C GLY A 114 -10.55 2.08 -12.09
N LEU A 115 -10.18 2.46 -10.85
CA LEU A 115 -8.80 2.36 -10.37
C LEU A 115 -8.39 0.90 -10.23
N LYS A 116 -9.28 0.05 -9.71
CA LYS A 116 -9.05 -1.38 -9.59
C LYS A 116 -8.83 -2.03 -10.97
N SER A 117 -9.73 -1.82 -11.93
CA SER A 117 -9.57 -2.33 -13.29
C SER A 117 -8.29 -1.80 -13.93
N TRP A 118 -7.98 -0.51 -13.79
CA TRP A 118 -6.75 0.06 -14.33
C TRP A 118 -5.50 -0.54 -13.69
N LEU A 119 -5.50 -0.89 -12.41
CA LEU A 119 -4.38 -1.57 -11.76
C LEU A 119 -4.12 -2.94 -12.41
N ASP A 120 -5.18 -3.72 -12.62
CA ASP A 120 -5.09 -5.10 -13.10
C ASP A 120 -4.85 -5.21 -14.61
N GLU A 121 -5.43 -4.30 -15.40
CA GLU A 121 -5.45 -4.38 -16.86
C GLU A 121 -4.43 -3.46 -17.53
N ILE A 122 -3.85 -2.49 -16.80
CA ILE A 122 -2.93 -1.51 -17.40
C ILE A 122 -1.67 -1.35 -16.55
N CYS A 123 -1.82 -1.03 -15.26
CA CYS A 123 -0.68 -0.75 -14.40
C CYS A 123 0.22 -1.97 -14.27
N ASN A 124 -0.30 -3.09 -13.78
CA ASN A 124 0.53 -4.22 -13.36
C ASN A 124 0.93 -5.16 -14.51
N ILE A 125 0.32 -5.03 -15.68
CA ILE A 125 0.67 -5.83 -16.88
C ILE A 125 1.59 -5.09 -17.87
N ARG A 126 1.91 -3.81 -17.62
CA ARG A 126 2.84 -3.06 -18.49
C ARG A 126 4.28 -3.53 -18.32
N VAL A 127 5.11 -3.30 -19.34
CA VAL A 127 6.57 -3.37 -19.19
C VAL A 127 7.04 -2.20 -18.32
N HIS A 128 7.53 -2.50 -17.11
CA HIS A 128 7.91 -1.46 -16.16
C HIS A 128 9.23 -0.77 -16.56
N GLY A 129 9.25 0.57 -16.54
CA GLY A 129 10.32 1.38 -17.14
C GLY A 129 11.73 1.12 -16.60
N THR A 130 11.87 0.79 -15.31
CA THR A 130 13.17 0.51 -14.66
C THR A 130 13.59 -0.95 -14.76
N THR A 131 12.66 -1.88 -14.51
CA THR A 131 12.97 -3.32 -14.43
C THR A 131 12.92 -4.00 -15.79
N LYS A 132 12.28 -3.35 -16.79
CA LYS A 132 12.03 -3.87 -18.14
C LYS A 132 11.28 -5.22 -18.16
N LYS A 133 10.61 -5.56 -17.05
CA LYS A 133 9.78 -6.74 -16.87
C LYS A 133 8.33 -6.33 -16.59
N ILE A 134 7.40 -7.27 -16.77
CA ILE A 134 6.00 -7.10 -16.39
C ILE A 134 5.84 -7.36 -14.88
N PRO A 135 5.36 -6.37 -14.08
CA PRO A 135 5.25 -6.53 -12.63
C PRO A 135 4.42 -7.74 -12.18
N LYS A 136 3.27 -7.96 -12.80
CA LYS A 136 2.37 -9.08 -12.47
C LYS A 136 3.04 -10.43 -12.71
N GLU A 137 3.70 -10.59 -13.86
CA GLU A 137 4.44 -11.81 -14.20
C GLU A 137 5.54 -12.09 -13.17
N VAL A 138 6.42 -11.11 -12.90
CA VAL A 138 7.50 -11.27 -11.90
C VAL A 138 6.94 -11.59 -10.52
N PHE A 139 5.82 -10.97 -10.15
CA PHE A 139 5.17 -11.25 -8.88
C PHE A 139 4.71 -12.71 -8.78
N GLU A 140 3.94 -13.18 -9.77
CA GLU A 140 3.37 -14.51 -9.79
C GLU A 140 4.43 -15.61 -9.90
N THR A 141 5.53 -15.36 -10.63
CA THR A 141 6.58 -16.36 -10.84
C THR A 141 7.67 -16.36 -9.76
N GLU A 142 7.99 -15.21 -9.16
CA GLU A 142 9.18 -15.06 -8.31
C GLU A 142 8.87 -14.57 -6.88
N GLU A 143 7.98 -13.58 -6.70
CA GLU A 143 7.84 -12.89 -5.41
C GLU A 143 6.76 -13.48 -4.49
N ILE A 144 5.64 -13.98 -5.04
CA ILE A 144 4.48 -14.42 -4.26
C ILE A 144 4.83 -15.48 -3.20
N VAL A 145 5.71 -16.42 -3.56
CA VAL A 145 6.18 -17.51 -2.67
C VAL A 145 7.03 -17.00 -1.50
N THR A 146 7.50 -15.76 -1.55
CA THR A 146 8.31 -15.15 -0.50
C THR A 146 7.48 -14.41 0.55
N LEU A 147 6.20 -14.15 0.26
CA LEU A 147 5.29 -13.47 1.15
C LEU A 147 4.88 -14.38 2.32
N LEU A 148 4.57 -13.78 3.46
CA LEU A 148 3.94 -14.47 4.56
C LEU A 148 2.47 -14.76 4.18
N PRO A 149 1.91 -15.90 4.64
CA PRO A 149 0.52 -16.23 4.35
C PRO A 149 -0.41 -15.20 4.99
N LEU A 150 -1.47 -14.82 4.28
CA LEU A 150 -2.55 -14.03 4.86
C LEU A 150 -3.27 -14.89 5.90
N LEU A 151 -2.97 -14.70 7.18
CA LEU A 151 -3.65 -15.42 8.26
C LEU A 151 -5.15 -15.06 8.22
N LEU A 152 -6.00 -16.03 7.88
CA LEU A 152 -7.47 -15.90 7.89
C LEU A 152 -8.02 -15.87 9.33
N LYS A 153 -7.35 -15.20 10.28
CA LYS A 153 -7.95 -14.98 11.60
C LYS A 153 -8.93 -13.83 11.49
N ASN A 154 -10.21 -14.18 11.44
CA ASN A 154 -11.35 -13.25 11.52
C ASN A 154 -11.11 -12.22 12.63
N MET A 155 -11.13 -10.93 12.27
CA MET A 155 -10.92 -9.77 13.15
C MET A 155 -12.06 -9.53 14.18
N ASN A 156 -12.82 -10.56 14.58
CA ASN A 156 -14.02 -10.38 15.39
C ASN A 156 -13.84 -10.63 16.90
N SER A 157 -12.62 -10.70 17.44
CA SER A 157 -12.50 -10.99 18.89
C SER A 157 -11.50 -10.17 19.71
N GLN A 158 -10.91 -9.09 19.20
CA GLN A 158 -9.95 -8.32 20.02
C GLN A 158 -10.04 -6.80 19.99
N PHE A 159 -10.89 -6.18 19.17
CA PHE A 159 -10.95 -4.71 19.07
C PHE A 159 -12.33 -4.08 19.27
N GLY A 160 -13.31 -4.78 19.87
CA GLY A 160 -14.48 -4.15 20.51
C GLY A 160 -15.23 -3.08 19.71
N LEU A 161 -15.18 -3.10 18.37
CA LEU A 161 -15.99 -2.22 17.54
C LEU A 161 -17.35 -2.90 17.41
N GLN A 162 -18.26 -2.52 18.31
CA GLN A 162 -19.68 -2.80 18.13
C GLN A 162 -20.14 -2.04 16.89
N GLU A 163 -20.67 -2.77 15.92
CA GLU A 163 -21.50 -2.19 14.87
C GLU A 163 -22.77 -1.63 15.52
N LYS A 164 -22.93 -0.30 15.47
CA LYS A 164 -24.23 0.38 15.45
C LYS A 164 -24.15 1.58 14.53
#